data_AF-A0A059LKU0-F1
#
_entry.id   AF-A0A059LKU0-F1
#
_cell.length_a   1.000
_cell.length_b   1.000
_cell.length_c   1.000
_cell.angle_alpha   90.00
_cell.angle_beta   90.00
_cell.angle_gamma   90.00
#
_symmetry.space_group_name_H-M   'P 1'
#
loop_
_entity.id
_entity.type
_entity.pdbx_description
1 polymer ?
#
loop_
_entity_poly.entity_id
_entity_poly.type
_entity_poly.pdbx_seq_one_letter_code
_entity_poly.pdbx_strand_id
1 'polypeptide(L)'
;MSQLVKELSSKTVKEVPGIVSKYASENLTQAKVQSRFMNWMERYRKEQIEKGTLKPFTDFVVGTFIFSYVISWPREYAHYRHEQEAKLKGAAAH
;
A
#
# COMPACT_ATOMS: atom_id res chain seq x y z
N MET A 1 -5.55 -5.99 -15.00
CA MET A 1 -4.20 -6.19 -14.43
C MET A 1 -3.12 -6.28 -15.52
N SER A 2 -3.22 -7.15 -16.54
CA SER A 2 -2.16 -7.32 -17.56
C SER A 2 -1.86 -6.10 -18.46
N GLN A 3 -2.83 -5.24 -18.78
CA GLN A 3 -2.58 -4.06 -19.62
C GLN A 3 -1.84 -2.96 -18.86
N LEU A 4 -2.21 -2.71 -17.60
CA LEU A 4 -1.58 -1.71 -16.74
C LEU A 4 -0.10 -2.06 -16.47
N VAL A 5 0.20 -3.33 -16.20
CA VAL A 5 1.58 -3.80 -15.99
C VAL A 5 2.39 -3.70 -17.29
N LYS A 6 1.78 -3.99 -18.45
CA LYS A 6 2.43 -3.79 -19.76
C LYS A 6 2.72 -2.31 -20.02
N GLU A 7 1.78 -1.41 -19.75
CA GLU A 7 1.96 0.04 -19.95
C GLU A 7 2.93 0.69 -18.94
N LEU A 8 2.96 0.18 -17.69
CA LEU A 8 3.94 0.57 -16.68
C LEU A 8 5.34 0.09 -17.02
N SER A 9 5.48 -1.12 -17.60
CA SER A 9 6.78 -1.68 -17.99
C SER A 9 7.42 -1.00 -19.20
N SER A 10 6.62 -0.34 -20.05
CA SER A 10 7.10 0.29 -21.27
C SER A 10 7.45 1.78 -21.12
N LYS A 11 7.31 2.36 -19.92
CA LYS A 11 7.47 3.81 -19.71
C LYS A 11 8.42 4.15 -18.57
N THR A 12 9.09 5.29 -18.70
CA THR A 12 10.00 5.82 -17.68
C THR A 12 9.25 6.15 -16.38
N VAL A 13 9.93 6.01 -15.23
CA VAL A 13 9.39 6.21 -13.87
C VAL A 13 8.68 7.56 -13.69
N LYS A 14 9.03 8.56 -14.51
CA LYS A 14 8.38 9.89 -14.54
C LYS A 14 6.95 9.91 -15.10
N GLU A 15 6.56 8.97 -15.94
CA GLU A 15 5.22 8.92 -16.58
C GLU A 15 4.23 8.02 -15.82
N VAL A 16 4.74 7.20 -14.92
CA VAL A 16 3.98 6.32 -14.02
C VAL A 16 2.87 7.06 -13.25
N PRO A 17 3.09 8.27 -12.69
CA PRO A 17 2.05 8.96 -11.92
C PRO A 17 0.82 9.32 -12.77
N GLY A 18 1.01 9.69 -14.04
CA GLY A 18 -0.07 10.10 -14.93
C GLY A 18 -0.98 8.93 -15.35
N ILE A 19 -0.38 7.75 -15.56
CA ILE A 19 -1.10 6.53 -15.94
C ILE A 19 -1.85 5.96 -14.75
N VAL A 20 -1.20 5.94 -13.59
CA VAL A 20 -1.84 5.51 -12.33
C VAL A 20 -2.99 6.45 -11.99
N SER A 21 -2.85 7.77 -12.18
CA SER A 21 -3.92 8.74 -11.94
C SER A 21 -5.12 8.57 -12.89
N LYS A 22 -4.88 8.33 -14.18
CA LYS A 22 -5.96 8.02 -15.15
C LYS A 22 -6.67 6.72 -14.81
N TYR A 23 -5.92 5.65 -14.55
CA TYR A 23 -6.49 4.36 -14.18
C TYR A 23 -7.26 4.44 -12.86
N ALA A 24 -6.73 5.18 -11.87
CA ALA A 24 -7.38 5.46 -10.61
C ALA A 24 -8.71 6.20 -10.81
N SER A 25 -8.73 7.25 -11.62
CA SER A 25 -9.94 8.02 -11.89
C SER A 25 -11.06 7.19 -12.54
N GLU A 26 -10.71 6.28 -13.44
CA GLU A 26 -11.69 5.45 -14.17
C GLU A 26 -12.16 4.20 -13.39
N ASN A 27 -11.28 3.63 -12.55
CA ASN A 27 -11.52 2.35 -11.89
C ASN A 27 -11.75 2.45 -10.38
N LEU A 28 -11.31 3.53 -9.73
CA LEU A 28 -11.52 3.81 -8.30
C LEU A 28 -12.66 4.79 -8.06
N THR A 29 -13.71 4.73 -8.88
CA THR A 29 -14.97 5.42 -8.55
C THR A 29 -15.48 4.88 -7.20
N GLN A 30 -15.83 5.77 -6.27
CA GLN A 30 -16.23 5.41 -4.90
C GLN A 30 -17.29 4.30 -4.87
N ALA A 31 -18.28 4.35 -5.76
CA ALA A 31 -19.33 3.33 -5.88
C ALA A 31 -18.79 1.94 -6.28
N LYS A 32 -17.81 1.88 -7.20
CA LYS A 32 -17.21 0.60 -7.64
C LYS A 32 -16.33 0.01 -6.55
N VAL A 33 -15.58 0.85 -5.83
CA VAL A 33 -14.73 0.42 -4.72
C VAL A 33 -15.59 -0.09 -3.57
N GLN A 34 -16.63 0.66 -3.20
CA GLN A 34 -17.56 0.28 -2.15
C GLN A 34 -18.28 -1.04 -2.47
N SER A 35 -18.81 -1.19 -3.69
CA SER A 35 -19.48 -2.44 -4.09
C SER A 35 -18.52 -3.64 -4.07
N ARG A 36 -17.29 -3.48 -4.59
CA ARG A 36 -16.27 -4.54 -4.55
C ARG A 36 -15.87 -4.89 -3.13
N PHE A 37 -15.72 -3.89 -2.27
CA PHE A 37 -15.38 -4.09 -0.87
C PHE A 37 -16.48 -4.82 -0.10
N MET A 38 -17.74 -4.42 -0.27
CA MET A 38 -18.88 -5.08 0.38
C MET A 38 -19.01 -6.54 -0.09
N ASN A 39 -18.87 -6.80 -1.39
CA ASN A 39 -18.90 -8.16 -1.93
C ASN A 39 -17.74 -9.02 -1.39
N TRP A 40 -16.55 -8.43 -1.26
CA TRP A 40 -15.40 -9.12 -0.68
C TRP A 40 -15.61 -9.43 0.81
N MET A 41 -16.13 -8.48 1.60
CA MET A 41 -16.45 -8.70 3.00
C MET A 41 -17.49 -9.79 3.20
N GLU A 42 -18.55 -9.80 2.39
CA GLU A 42 -19.60 -10.83 2.50
C GLU A 42 -19.03 -12.23 2.21
N ARG A 43 -18.19 -12.36 1.18
CA ARG A 43 -17.50 -13.62 0.88
C ARG A 43 -16.54 -14.02 2.00
N TYR A 44 -15.76 -13.08 2.51
CA TYR A 44 -14.83 -13.34 3.59
C TYR A 44 -15.55 -13.81 4.86
N ARG A 45 -16.68 -13.20 5.20
CA ARG A 45 -17.53 -13.63 6.33
C ARG A 45 -18.01 -15.08 6.15
N LYS A 46 -18.59 -15.40 5.00
CA LYS A 46 -19.09 -16.75 4.70
C LYS A 46 -17.99 -17.80 4.68
N GLU A 47 -16.83 -17.47 4.13
CA GLU A 47 -15.74 -18.42 3.93
C GLU A 47 -14.89 -18.64 5.19
N GLN A 48 -14.71 -17.61 6.02
CA GLN A 48 -13.74 -17.63 7.11
C GLN A 48 -14.40 -17.59 8.51
N ILE A 49 -15.46 -16.78 8.68
CA ILE A 49 -16.10 -16.58 9.98
C ILE A 49 -17.17 -17.65 10.22
N GLU A 50 -18.10 -17.85 9.28
CA GLU A 50 -19.19 -18.81 9.43
C GLU A 50 -18.71 -20.27 9.44
N LYS A 51 -17.56 -20.56 8.80
CA LYS A 51 -16.93 -21.88 8.81
C LYS A 51 -16.08 -22.15 10.07
N GLY A 52 -15.97 -21.19 10.99
CA GLY A 52 -15.21 -21.34 12.23
C GLY A 52 -13.69 -21.47 12.04
N THR A 53 -13.14 -20.94 10.96
CA THR A 53 -11.69 -21.03 10.70
C THR A 53 -10.91 -20.03 11.55
N LEU A 54 -9.65 -20.35 11.90
CA LEU A 54 -8.74 -19.44 12.65
C LEU A 54 -8.12 -18.34 11.79
N LYS A 55 -8.42 -18.30 10.50
CA LYS A 55 -7.84 -17.34 9.56
C LYS A 55 -8.11 -15.88 9.94
N PRO A 56 -9.31 -15.47 10.41
CA PRO A 56 -9.57 -14.09 10.81
C PRO A 56 -8.68 -13.59 11.94
N PHE A 57 -8.31 -14.47 12.87
CA PHE A 57 -7.37 -14.14 13.94
C PHE A 57 -5.96 -13.89 13.41
N THR A 58 -5.50 -14.76 12.50
CA THR A 58 -4.18 -14.61 11.88
C THR A 58 -4.11 -13.34 11.03
N ASP A 59 -5.14 -13.08 10.22
CA ASP A 59 -5.25 -11.88 9.40
C ASP A 59 -5.29 -10.61 10.26
N PHE A 60 -5.90 -10.66 11.44
CA PHE A 60 -5.87 -9.55 12.42
C PHE A 60 -4.46 -9.30 12.95
N VAL A 61 -3.75 -10.34 13.43
CA VAL A 61 -2.38 -10.20 13.97
C VAL A 61 -1.43 -9.66 12.91
N VAL A 62 -1.47 -10.21 11.70
CA VAL A 62 -0.65 -9.74 10.56
C VAL A 62 -1.03 -8.31 10.19
N GLY A 63 -2.32 -8.00 10.14
CA GLY A 63 -2.81 -6.65 9.88
C GLY A 63 -2.30 -5.63 10.90
N THR A 64 -2.35 -5.95 12.20
CA THR A 64 -1.82 -5.11 13.28
C THR A 64 -0.32 -4.90 13.15
N PHE A 65 0.44 -5.95 12.82
CA PHE A 65 1.89 -5.84 12.62
C PHE A 65 2.23 -4.89 11.46
N ILE A 66 1.57 -5.05 10.31
CA ILE A 66 1.77 -4.17 9.14
C ILE A 66 1.36 -2.74 9.47
N PHE A 67 0.22 -2.54 10.13
CA PHE A 67 -0.27 -1.21 10.49
C PHE A 67 0.68 -0.51 11.46
N SER A 68 1.18 -1.23 12.47
CA SER A 68 2.18 -0.73 13.42
C SER A 68 3.44 -0.27 12.67
N TYR A 69 3.91 -1.03 11.69
CA TYR A 69 5.06 -0.66 10.88
C TYR A 69 4.80 0.59 10.03
N VAL A 70 3.63 0.69 9.39
CA VAL A 70 3.28 1.87 8.57
C VAL A 70 3.21 3.13 9.43
N ILE A 71 2.76 3.02 10.68
CA ILE A 71 2.73 4.14 11.63
C ILE A 71 4.12 4.49 12.16
N SER A 72 4.99 3.50 12.38
CA SER A 72 6.36 3.76 12.88
C SER A 72 7.29 4.28 11.77
N TRP A 73 7.04 3.89 10.52
CA TRP A 73 7.86 4.21 9.37
C TRP A 73 8.20 5.71 9.17
N PRO A 74 7.28 6.69 9.35
CA PRO A 74 7.60 8.10 9.22
C PRO A 74 8.63 8.55 10.26
N ARG A 75 8.62 7.94 11.45
CA ARG A 75 9.57 8.25 12.53
C ARG A 75 10.94 7.66 12.23
N GLU A 76 11.01 6.39 11.82
CA GLU A 76 12.24 5.78 11.32
C GLU A 76 12.81 6.56 10.12
N TYR A 77 11.94 6.96 9.19
CA TYR A 77 12.33 7.73 8.02
C TYR A 77 12.86 9.12 8.38
N ALA A 78 12.26 9.80 9.36
CA ALA A 78 12.76 11.07 9.87
C ALA A 78 14.15 10.92 10.50
N HIS A 79 14.36 9.88 11.32
CA HIS A 79 15.68 9.58 11.88
C HIS A 79 16.73 9.28 10.79
N TYR A 80 16.39 8.45 9.80
CA TYR A 80 17.27 8.18 8.66
C TYR A 80 17.62 9.45 7.87
N ARG A 81 16.65 10.34 7.65
CA ARG A 81 16.86 11.63 6.98
C ARG A 81 17.79 12.55 7.76
N HIS A 82 17.62 12.63 9.08
CA HIS A 82 18.52 13.41 9.94
C HIS A 82 19.95 12.86 9.97
N GLU A 83 20.12 11.53 9.98
CA GLU A 83 21.45 10.92 9.87
C GLU A 83 22.12 11.16 8.51
N GLN A 84 21.34 11.09 7.43
CA GLN A 84 21.82 11.40 6.07
C GLN A 84 22.24 12.87 5.97
N GLU A 85 21.44 13.79 6.52
CA GLU A 85 21.76 15.22 6.53
C GLU A 85 22.98 15.55 7.40
N ALA A 86 23.19 14.84 8.50
CA ALA A 86 24.40 14.95 9.33
C ALA A 86 25.65 14.44 8.61
N LYS A 87 25.55 13.31 7.90
CA LYS A 87 26.65 12.77 7.06
C LYS A 87 26.99 13.69 5.89
N LEU A 88 26.00 14.28 5.23
CA LEU A 88 26.20 15.27 4.16
C LEU A 88 26.86 16.55 4.68
N LYS A 89 26.47 17.05 5.86
CA LYS A 89 27.11 18.22 6.48
C LYS A 89 28.52 17.92 6.97
N GLY A 90 28.78 16.73 7.49
CA GLY A 90 30.13 16.29 7.89
C GLY A 90 31.08 16.07 6.71
N ALA A 91 30.58 15.56 5.58
CA ALA A 91 31.37 15.38 4.35
C ALA A 91 31.71 16.71 3.63
N ALA A 92 30.93 17.78 3.86
CA ALA A 92 31.21 19.11 3.31
C ALA A 92 32.24 19.91 4.15
N ALA A 93 32.69 19.37 5.28
CA ALA A 93 33.62 20.03 6.22
C ALA A 93 35.05 19.46 6.17
N HIS A 94 35.36 18.57 5.22
CA HIS A 94 36.68 17.99 5.01
C HIS A 94 37.18 18.22 3.58
#